data_AF-A0A6L2ZWX1-F1
#
_entry.id   AF-A0A6L2ZWX1-F1
#
_cell.length_a   1.000
_cell.length_b   1.000
_cell.length_c   1.000
_cell.angle_alpha   90.00
_cell.angle_beta   90.00
_cell.angle_gamma   90.00
#
_symmetry.space_group_name_H-M   'P 1'
#
loop_
_entity.id
_entity.type
_entity.pdbx_description
1 polymer ?
#
loop_
_entity_poly.entity_id
_entity_poly.type
_entity_poly.pdbx_seq_one_letter_code
_entity_poly.pdbx_strand_id
1 'polypeptide(L)'
;MKKIIKATTIVILTLTSFGATSQAFAAVGDQGVDWSKYNGYQGNFGYASDEFSIAQIGGTYGGYYVDQLTYNSQVQNTLAQGKRAHTYIWYQVGGSIELSKGVLDRYLPQIATPKGSIVALDYESGASGSKQANTDAILYGMRRVKEAGYTPMYYSYKPYTIANVDYKRIIKEFPGSLWIAEYPNYEVTPTPNWNVFPSMDDIGIFQFTSTYVAGGLDGNIDLTGITDNGYDGKVPDPAPTPTPTPEPTPTPSPSNKTHIVQYGDTLSSIAYSWGTSWQELARQNALSNPNLIYAGQSISYSGGSNAATGGTYTVQYGDNLSVIALRLGTTVQHLVSSNGIQNPNLIYAGQTLNY
;
A
#
# COMPACT_ATOMS: atom_id res chain seq x y z
N MET A 1 -40.50 2.34 82.89
CA MET A 1 -40.32 1.62 81.61
C MET A 1 -40.60 2.62 80.49
N LYS A 2 -39.88 2.78 79.38
CA LYS A 2 -38.56 2.36 78.89
C LYS A 2 -38.23 3.37 77.76
N LYS A 3 -36.98 3.83 77.69
CA LYS A 3 -36.38 4.66 76.61
C LYS A 3 -36.53 3.97 75.24
N ILE A 4 -36.66 4.74 74.14
CA ILE A 4 -35.97 4.45 72.87
C ILE A 4 -35.63 5.78 72.15
N ILE A 5 -34.33 5.97 71.92
CA ILE A 5 -33.69 6.93 71.01
C ILE A 5 -33.68 6.30 69.62
N LYS A 6 -33.97 7.04 68.54
CA LYS A 6 -33.50 6.72 67.19
C LYS A 6 -33.03 7.97 66.46
N ALA A 7 -31.73 7.97 66.16
CA ALA A 7 -31.05 8.85 65.22
C ALA A 7 -31.31 8.40 63.78
N THR A 8 -31.38 9.33 62.82
CA THR A 8 -31.12 9.06 61.39
C THR A 8 -30.76 10.42 60.73
N THR A 9 -29.47 10.73 60.63
CA THR A 9 -28.61 10.60 59.43
C THR A 9 -28.65 11.85 58.54
N ILE A 10 -27.59 12.65 58.68
CA ILE A 10 -27.15 13.67 57.73
C ILE A 10 -26.75 12.93 56.45
N VAL A 11 -27.45 13.17 55.34
CA VAL A 11 -26.99 12.77 54.01
C VAL A 11 -26.04 13.86 53.52
N ILE A 12 -24.75 13.54 53.56
CA ILE A 12 -23.71 14.27 52.83
C ILE A 12 -23.97 14.01 51.36
N LEU A 13 -24.38 15.06 50.63
CA LEU A 13 -24.48 15.02 49.18
C LEU A 13 -23.05 15.06 48.62
N THR A 14 -22.45 13.89 48.40
CA THR A 14 -21.21 13.78 47.63
C THR A 14 -21.52 14.15 46.19
N LEU A 15 -21.06 15.34 45.77
CA LEU A 15 -21.06 15.77 44.39
C LEU A 15 -20.05 14.91 43.62
N THR A 16 -20.48 13.77 43.10
CA THR A 16 -19.68 12.98 42.15
C THR A 16 -19.69 13.72 40.82
N SER A 17 -18.58 14.41 40.53
CA SER A 17 -18.24 14.88 39.20
C SER A 17 -18.14 13.66 38.27
N PHE A 18 -19.20 13.40 37.51
CA PHE A 18 -19.10 12.56 36.33
C PHE A 18 -18.21 13.31 35.33
N GLY A 19 -16.98 12.80 35.16
CA GLY A 19 -16.13 13.21 34.06
C GLY A 19 -16.92 13.03 32.77
N ALA A 20 -17.08 14.11 32.01
CA ALA A 20 -17.55 14.04 30.64
C ALA A 20 -16.55 13.17 29.87
N THR A 21 -16.90 11.90 29.67
CA THR A 21 -16.33 11.11 28.58
C THR A 21 -16.63 11.89 27.31
N SER A 22 -15.62 12.48 26.68
CA SER A 22 -15.71 12.98 25.32
C SER A 22 -16.16 11.80 24.45
N GLN A 23 -17.44 11.75 24.10
CA GLN A 23 -17.90 10.91 23.01
C GLN A 23 -17.24 11.48 21.76
N ALA A 24 -16.20 10.80 21.27
CA ALA A 24 -15.69 11.05 19.93
C ALA A 24 -16.86 10.74 18.97
N PHE A 25 -17.36 11.78 18.32
CA PHE A 25 -18.28 11.62 17.21
C PHE A 25 -17.49 11.02 16.04
N ALA A 26 -18.03 10.00 15.37
CA ALA A 26 -17.49 9.51 14.10
C ALA A 26 -17.38 10.69 13.13
N ALA A 27 -16.18 11.02 12.66
CA ALA A 27 -15.92 12.28 11.97
C ALA A 27 -16.17 12.13 10.47
N VAL A 28 -17.45 12.13 10.10
CA VAL A 28 -17.88 12.25 8.70
C VAL A 28 -17.38 13.59 8.14
N GLY A 29 -16.67 13.52 7.01
CA GLY A 29 -16.15 14.69 6.29
C GLY A 29 -14.66 14.97 6.53
N ASP A 30 -13.98 14.17 7.34
CA ASP A 30 -12.53 14.31 7.52
C ASP A 30 -11.80 14.13 6.19
N GLN A 31 -10.81 14.99 5.94
CA GLN A 31 -9.96 14.92 4.77
C GLN A 31 -8.62 14.25 5.12
N GLY A 32 -8.04 13.60 4.13
CA GLY A 32 -6.77 12.91 4.28
C GLY A 32 -6.11 12.69 2.93
N VAL A 33 -4.99 11.98 2.98
CA VAL A 33 -4.12 11.75 1.83
C VAL A 33 -3.84 10.27 1.69
N ASP A 34 -3.38 9.86 0.51
CA ASP A 34 -2.80 8.53 0.34
C ASP A 34 -1.40 8.66 -0.28
N TRP A 35 -0.53 7.72 0.12
CA TRP A 35 0.90 7.80 -0.17
C TRP A 35 1.46 6.49 -0.68
N SER A 36 2.48 6.64 -1.53
CA SER A 36 3.39 5.56 -1.91
C SER A 36 4.84 5.98 -1.62
N LYS A 37 5.83 5.24 -2.14
CA LYS A 37 7.25 5.68 -2.13
C LYS A 37 7.48 7.08 -2.68
N TYR A 38 6.63 7.55 -3.60
CA TYR A 38 6.84 8.84 -4.26
C TYR A 38 6.67 10.03 -3.30
N ASN A 39 6.02 9.82 -2.15
CA ASN A 39 5.85 10.82 -1.10
C ASN A 39 7.01 10.82 -0.08
N GLY A 40 8.05 10.01 -0.33
CA GLY A 40 9.22 9.89 0.54
C GLY A 40 8.94 9.17 1.86
N TYR A 41 9.99 8.95 2.66
CA TYR A 41 9.89 8.23 3.94
C TYR A 41 9.00 8.94 4.97
N GLN A 42 8.87 10.26 4.87
CA GLN A 42 8.10 11.02 5.83
C GLN A 42 6.60 11.04 5.53
N GLY A 43 6.22 10.85 4.26
CA GLY A 43 4.88 11.22 3.79
C GLY A 43 4.70 12.74 3.79
N ASN A 44 3.69 13.23 3.08
CA ASN A 44 3.39 14.67 3.03
C ASN A 44 1.88 14.88 3.15
N PHE A 45 1.44 15.55 4.20
CA PHE A 45 0.08 16.05 4.31
C PHE A 45 -0.08 17.32 3.47
N GLY A 46 -1.29 17.55 2.95
CA GLY A 46 -1.59 18.75 2.19
C GLY A 46 -1.86 19.94 3.11
N TYR A 47 -2.64 19.72 4.16
CA TYR A 47 -3.08 20.78 5.09
C TYR A 47 -3.02 20.31 6.54
N ALA A 48 -2.96 21.29 7.45
CA ALA A 48 -2.94 21.02 8.89
C ALA A 48 -4.22 20.31 9.37
N SER A 49 -5.35 20.50 8.65
CA SER A 49 -6.65 19.87 8.90
C SER A 49 -6.77 18.43 8.39
N ASP A 50 -5.75 17.87 7.76
CA ASP A 50 -5.80 16.48 7.34
C ASP A 50 -5.76 15.56 8.57
N GLU A 51 -6.63 14.56 8.65
CA GLU A 51 -6.81 13.73 9.85
C GLU A 51 -6.33 12.28 9.67
N PHE A 52 -6.12 11.84 8.42
CA PHE A 52 -5.67 10.48 8.14
C PHE A 52 -4.77 10.36 6.91
N SER A 53 -3.99 9.27 6.86
CA SER A 53 -3.23 8.87 5.67
C SER A 53 -3.46 7.40 5.33
N ILE A 54 -3.51 7.04 4.04
CA ILE A 54 -3.54 5.65 3.57
C ILE A 54 -2.22 5.33 2.85
N ALA A 55 -1.34 4.53 3.46
CA ALA A 55 0.01 4.27 2.95
C ALA A 55 0.11 2.93 2.20
N GLN A 56 0.82 2.92 1.08
CA GLN A 56 1.07 1.70 0.31
C GLN A 56 2.10 0.82 1.00
N ILE A 57 1.75 -0.42 1.34
CA ILE A 57 2.72 -1.39 1.88
C ILE A 57 3.55 -2.06 0.78
N GLY A 58 2.98 -2.14 -0.42
CA GLY A 58 3.49 -2.92 -1.52
C GLY A 58 2.34 -3.46 -2.36
N GLY A 59 2.59 -4.53 -3.08
CA GLY A 59 1.55 -5.24 -3.81
C GLY A 59 2.08 -6.06 -4.97
N THR A 60 1.22 -6.35 -5.95
CA THR A 60 1.54 -7.21 -7.09
C THR A 60 1.11 -6.60 -8.42
N TYR A 61 1.96 -6.70 -9.44
CA TYR A 61 1.69 -6.39 -10.84
C TYR A 61 1.54 -7.69 -11.62
N GLY A 62 0.38 -8.34 -11.55
CA GLY A 62 0.12 -9.60 -12.26
C GLY A 62 1.00 -10.76 -11.81
N GLY A 63 1.40 -10.80 -10.53
CA GLY A 63 2.30 -11.80 -9.95
C GLY A 63 3.72 -11.31 -9.69
N TYR A 64 4.09 -10.11 -10.16
CA TYR A 64 5.34 -9.45 -9.77
C TYR A 64 5.16 -8.63 -8.49
N TYR A 65 5.82 -9.01 -7.39
CA TYR A 65 5.68 -8.33 -6.10
C TYR A 65 6.58 -7.09 -5.98
N VAL A 66 6.05 -6.03 -5.39
CA VAL A 66 6.79 -4.81 -5.04
C VAL A 66 6.64 -4.49 -3.57
N ASP A 67 7.75 -4.22 -2.88
CA ASP A 67 7.73 -3.76 -1.50
C ASP A 67 7.90 -2.24 -1.45
N GLN A 68 7.29 -1.59 -0.46
CA GLN A 68 7.43 -0.16 -0.23
C GLN A 68 8.23 0.09 1.04
N LEU A 69 9.52 0.43 0.88
CA LEU A 69 10.42 0.71 2.02
C LEU A 69 9.96 1.91 2.87
N THR A 70 9.17 2.81 2.30
CA THR A 70 8.63 3.99 2.99
C THR A 70 7.43 3.68 3.88
N TYR A 71 6.78 2.52 3.72
CA TYR A 71 5.51 2.20 4.38
C TYR A 71 5.59 2.33 5.90
N ASN A 72 6.57 1.69 6.52
CA ASN A 72 6.66 1.67 7.98
C ASN A 72 6.89 3.06 8.55
N SER A 73 7.80 3.86 7.97
CA SER A 73 8.05 5.21 8.44
C SER A 73 6.85 6.12 8.21
N GLN A 74 6.15 6.00 7.07
CA GLN A 74 4.91 6.73 6.81
C GLN A 74 3.83 6.43 7.85
N VAL A 75 3.60 5.15 8.17
CA VAL A 75 2.65 4.76 9.22
C VAL A 75 3.05 5.35 10.58
N GLN A 76 4.32 5.20 10.99
CA GLN A 76 4.77 5.71 12.28
C GLN A 76 4.65 7.23 12.37
N ASN A 77 4.96 7.95 11.29
CA ASN A 77 4.89 9.41 11.27
C ASN A 77 3.45 9.92 11.32
N THR A 78 2.51 9.23 10.70
CA THR A 78 1.08 9.56 10.82
C THR A 78 0.60 9.38 12.26
N LEU A 79 0.92 8.24 12.88
CA LEU A 79 0.54 7.96 14.27
C LEU A 79 1.19 8.95 15.25
N ALA A 80 2.48 9.28 15.05
CA ALA A 80 3.21 10.25 15.87
C ALA A 80 2.63 11.67 15.79
N GLN A 81 1.92 12.01 14.72
CA GLN A 81 1.20 13.27 14.57
C GLN A 81 -0.21 13.23 15.18
N GLY A 82 -0.59 12.12 15.82
CA GLY A 82 -1.94 11.94 16.36
C GLY A 82 -3.01 11.75 15.28
N LYS A 83 -2.61 11.34 14.07
CA LYS A 83 -3.49 11.13 12.91
C LYS A 83 -3.72 9.64 12.65
N ARG A 84 -4.79 9.30 11.94
CA ARG A 84 -5.18 7.90 11.67
C ARG A 84 -4.40 7.34 10.48
N ALA A 85 -3.68 6.25 10.68
CA ALA A 85 -2.93 5.56 9.64
C ALA A 85 -3.70 4.36 9.07
N HIS A 86 -3.75 4.24 7.76
CA HIS A 86 -4.38 3.14 7.04
C HIS A 86 -3.40 2.57 6.01
N THR A 87 -3.76 1.42 5.45
CA THR A 87 -2.91 0.71 4.50
C THR A 87 -3.64 0.46 3.19
N TYR A 88 -2.92 0.46 2.07
CA TYR A 88 -3.40 -0.15 0.84
C TYR A 88 -2.35 -1.05 0.19
N ILE A 89 -2.82 -2.01 -0.60
CA ILE A 89 -2.02 -2.98 -1.35
C ILE A 89 -2.32 -2.82 -2.84
N TRP A 90 -1.30 -2.59 -3.67
CA TRP A 90 -1.45 -2.67 -5.13
C TRP A 90 -1.88 -4.07 -5.54
N TYR A 91 -3.09 -4.23 -6.08
CA TYR A 91 -3.78 -5.51 -6.12
C TYR A 91 -4.11 -5.95 -7.55
N GLN A 92 -3.14 -5.89 -8.46
CA GLN A 92 -3.30 -6.30 -9.86
C GLN A 92 -3.30 -7.83 -10.02
N VAL A 93 -4.31 -8.50 -9.47
CA VAL A 93 -4.44 -9.96 -9.43
C VAL A 93 -5.29 -10.53 -10.58
N GLY A 94 -5.91 -9.67 -11.39
CA GLY A 94 -6.89 -10.08 -12.39
C GLY A 94 -8.05 -10.84 -11.75
N GLY A 95 -8.36 -12.02 -12.30
CA GLY A 95 -9.35 -12.94 -11.73
C GLY A 95 -8.73 -14.11 -10.97
N SER A 96 -7.45 -14.03 -10.59
CA SER A 96 -6.71 -15.16 -9.99
C SER A 96 -6.79 -15.16 -8.46
N ILE A 97 -7.48 -16.17 -7.90
CA ILE A 97 -7.51 -16.43 -6.46
C ILE A 97 -6.11 -16.78 -5.93
N GLU A 98 -5.28 -17.47 -6.72
CA GLU A 98 -3.93 -17.85 -6.29
C GLU A 98 -2.99 -16.65 -6.16
N LEU A 99 -3.05 -15.70 -7.11
CA LEU A 99 -2.29 -14.44 -6.99
C LEU A 99 -2.79 -13.60 -5.81
N SER A 100 -4.11 -13.56 -5.63
CA SER A 100 -4.79 -12.94 -4.50
C SER A 100 -4.32 -13.52 -3.16
N LYS A 101 -4.22 -14.85 -3.05
CA LYS A 101 -3.63 -15.53 -1.89
C LYS A 101 -2.17 -15.14 -1.69
N GLY A 102 -1.34 -15.22 -2.73
CA GLY A 102 0.09 -14.94 -2.64
C GLY A 102 0.42 -13.53 -2.18
N VAL A 103 -0.26 -12.51 -2.73
CA VAL A 103 -0.05 -11.11 -2.32
C VAL A 103 -0.50 -10.88 -0.87
N LEU A 104 -1.58 -11.51 -0.42
CA LEU A 104 -2.10 -11.33 0.94
C LEU A 104 -1.32 -12.11 1.99
N ASP A 105 -0.87 -13.33 1.66
CA ASP A 105 0.03 -14.11 2.51
C ASP A 105 1.36 -13.37 2.73
N ARG A 106 1.81 -12.59 1.74
CA ARG A 106 3.00 -11.74 1.85
C ARG A 106 2.76 -10.51 2.72
N TYR A 107 1.74 -9.69 2.41
CA TYR A 107 1.65 -8.34 2.98
C TYR A 107 0.81 -8.25 4.26
N LEU A 108 -0.24 -9.05 4.45
CA LEU A 108 -1.07 -8.96 5.67
C LEU A 108 -0.28 -9.11 6.98
N PRO A 109 0.72 -10.02 7.08
CA PRO A 109 1.55 -10.13 8.29
C PRO A 109 2.46 -8.93 8.56
N GLN A 110 2.70 -8.08 7.55
CA GLN A 110 3.62 -6.94 7.62
C GLN A 110 2.91 -5.61 7.93
N ILE A 111 1.57 -5.61 8.02
CA ILE A 111 0.79 -4.39 8.23
C ILE A 111 1.07 -3.80 9.61
N ALA A 112 1.53 -2.55 9.62
CA ALA A 112 1.95 -1.82 10.81
C ALA A 112 0.85 -0.93 11.42
N THR A 113 -0.30 -0.80 10.74
CA THR A 113 -1.44 -0.04 11.24
C THR A 113 -2.22 -0.84 12.30
N PRO A 114 -2.94 -0.17 13.22
CA PRO A 114 -3.75 -0.83 14.25
C PRO A 114 -4.75 -1.83 13.67
N LYS A 115 -5.08 -2.89 14.42
CA LYS A 115 -6.21 -3.76 14.04
C LYS A 115 -7.50 -2.94 14.01
N GLY A 116 -8.40 -3.30 13.10
CA GLY A 116 -9.59 -2.52 12.77
C GLY A 116 -9.34 -1.43 11.73
N SER A 117 -8.11 -0.92 11.55
CA SER A 117 -7.82 0.07 10.51
C SER A 117 -8.08 -0.47 9.10
N ILE A 118 -8.31 0.46 8.16
CA ILE A 118 -8.52 0.13 6.75
C ILE A 118 -7.28 -0.56 6.15
N VAL A 119 -7.53 -1.64 5.42
CA VAL A 119 -6.61 -2.22 4.45
C VAL A 119 -7.36 -2.30 3.11
N ALA A 120 -7.01 -1.39 2.20
CA ALA A 120 -7.60 -1.31 0.88
C ALA A 120 -6.90 -2.22 -0.15
N LEU A 121 -7.68 -2.85 -1.01
CA LEU A 121 -7.20 -3.54 -2.20
C LEU A 121 -7.32 -2.59 -3.38
N ASP A 122 -6.19 -2.12 -3.88
CA ASP A 122 -6.10 -1.22 -5.01
C ASP A 122 -6.20 -2.00 -6.32
N TYR A 123 -7.40 -2.03 -6.89
CA TYR A 123 -7.74 -2.78 -8.09
C TYR A 123 -8.18 -1.83 -9.20
N GLU A 124 -7.19 -1.18 -9.81
CA GLU A 124 -7.41 -0.21 -10.90
C GLU A 124 -6.70 -0.60 -12.21
N SER A 125 -6.06 -1.76 -12.23
CA SER A 125 -5.38 -2.30 -13.40
C SER A 125 -5.37 -3.83 -13.43
N GLY A 126 -5.00 -4.40 -14.58
CA GLY A 126 -4.79 -5.84 -14.80
C GLY A 126 -5.99 -6.74 -14.61
N ALA A 127 -7.22 -6.24 -14.81
CA ALA A 127 -8.41 -7.05 -14.86
C ALA A 127 -8.30 -8.17 -15.92
N SER A 128 -8.83 -9.34 -15.60
CA SER A 128 -9.04 -10.38 -16.61
C SER A 128 -10.28 -10.07 -17.46
N GLY A 129 -10.46 -10.80 -18.55
CA GLY A 129 -11.68 -10.71 -19.37
C GLY A 129 -12.96 -11.17 -18.67
N SER A 130 -12.88 -11.78 -17.47
CA SER A 130 -14.05 -12.24 -16.71
C SER A 130 -14.33 -11.32 -15.53
N LYS A 131 -15.38 -10.50 -15.66
CA LYS A 131 -15.90 -9.65 -14.58
C LYS A 131 -16.23 -10.45 -13.32
N GLN A 132 -16.79 -11.65 -13.49
CA GLN A 132 -17.09 -12.55 -12.39
C GLN A 132 -15.80 -12.97 -11.65
N ALA A 133 -14.80 -13.46 -12.38
CA ALA A 133 -13.55 -13.92 -11.77
C ALA A 133 -12.79 -12.77 -11.08
N ASN A 134 -12.76 -11.59 -11.69
CA ASN A 134 -12.20 -10.38 -11.08
C ASN A 134 -12.88 -10.09 -9.73
N THR A 135 -14.22 -10.08 -9.72
CA THR A 135 -15.01 -9.83 -8.52
C THR A 135 -14.78 -10.90 -7.45
N ASP A 136 -14.69 -12.17 -7.85
CA ASP A 136 -14.42 -13.28 -6.93
C ASP A 136 -13.03 -13.17 -6.28
N ALA A 137 -12.01 -12.76 -7.04
CA ALA A 137 -10.65 -12.53 -6.53
C ALA A 137 -10.58 -11.36 -5.54
N ILE A 138 -11.29 -10.27 -5.84
CA ILE A 138 -11.42 -9.11 -4.94
C ILE A 138 -12.15 -9.51 -3.64
N LEU A 139 -13.29 -10.18 -3.73
CA LEU A 139 -14.05 -10.61 -2.56
C LEU A 139 -13.27 -11.60 -1.70
N TYR A 140 -12.53 -12.53 -2.30
CA TYR A 140 -11.60 -13.38 -1.55
C TYR A 140 -10.61 -12.53 -0.77
N GLY A 141 -10.01 -11.53 -1.41
CA GLY A 141 -9.03 -10.67 -0.75
C GLY A 141 -9.61 -9.86 0.39
N MET A 142 -10.78 -9.26 0.20
CA MET A 142 -11.48 -8.48 1.23
C MET A 142 -11.87 -9.35 2.43
N ARG A 143 -12.28 -10.61 2.21
CA ARG A 143 -12.51 -11.57 3.29
C ARG A 143 -11.23 -11.85 4.07
N ARG A 144 -10.10 -12.11 3.39
CA ARG A 144 -8.79 -12.33 4.02
C ARG A 144 -8.34 -11.12 4.84
N VAL A 145 -8.58 -9.90 4.35
CA VAL A 145 -8.32 -8.66 5.10
C VAL A 145 -9.15 -8.63 6.40
N LYS A 146 -10.45 -8.92 6.30
CA LYS A 146 -11.34 -9.00 7.47
C LYS A 146 -10.94 -10.07 8.46
N GLU A 147 -10.59 -11.26 7.97
CA GLU A 147 -10.08 -12.39 8.78
C GLU A 147 -8.77 -12.03 9.50
N ALA A 148 -7.92 -11.20 8.89
CA ALA A 148 -6.72 -10.67 9.53
C ALA A 148 -7.00 -9.56 10.56
N GLY A 149 -8.27 -9.22 10.81
CA GLY A 149 -8.70 -8.26 11.82
C GLY A 149 -8.62 -6.80 11.37
N TYR A 150 -8.72 -6.53 10.08
CA TYR A 150 -8.72 -5.17 9.51
C TYR A 150 -10.07 -4.83 8.85
N THR A 151 -10.31 -3.54 8.59
CA THR A 151 -11.46 -3.10 7.81
C THR A 151 -11.16 -3.27 6.31
N PRO A 152 -11.88 -4.15 5.59
CA PRO A 152 -11.65 -4.33 4.16
C PRO A 152 -12.20 -3.17 3.34
N MET A 153 -11.43 -2.76 2.34
CA MET A 153 -11.83 -1.70 1.41
C MET A 153 -11.42 -2.04 -0.02
N TYR A 154 -12.25 -1.66 -0.99
CA TYR A 154 -11.97 -1.75 -2.42
C TYR A 154 -11.65 -0.36 -2.94
N TYR A 155 -10.48 -0.19 -3.56
CA TYR A 155 -10.11 1.04 -4.24
C TYR A 155 -10.06 0.86 -5.75
N SER A 156 -10.57 1.86 -6.49
CA SER A 156 -10.48 2.00 -7.94
C SER A 156 -11.04 3.36 -8.41
N TYR A 157 -11.17 3.56 -9.72
CA TYR A 157 -11.92 4.67 -10.32
C TYR A 157 -13.16 4.16 -11.08
N LYS A 158 -14.20 5.00 -11.14
CA LYS A 158 -15.54 4.59 -11.59
C LYS A 158 -15.56 3.89 -12.96
N PRO A 159 -15.01 4.47 -14.05
CA PRO A 159 -14.99 3.80 -15.36
C PRO A 159 -14.43 2.37 -15.32
N TYR A 160 -13.34 2.16 -14.58
CA TYR A 160 -12.70 0.85 -14.48
C TYR A 160 -13.54 -0.13 -13.68
N THR A 161 -14.10 0.30 -12.54
CA THR A 161 -14.99 -0.54 -11.74
C THR A 161 -16.20 -1.00 -12.56
N ILE A 162 -16.89 -0.08 -13.24
CA ILE A 162 -18.08 -0.40 -14.04
C ILE A 162 -17.74 -1.36 -15.19
N ALA A 163 -16.58 -1.20 -15.82
CA ALA A 163 -16.13 -2.08 -16.88
C ALA A 163 -15.79 -3.49 -16.38
N ASN A 164 -15.11 -3.62 -15.23
CA ASN A 164 -14.39 -4.84 -14.89
C ASN A 164 -14.88 -5.58 -13.64
N VAL A 165 -15.73 -4.97 -12.80
CA VAL A 165 -16.11 -5.50 -11.49
C VAL A 165 -17.62 -5.41 -11.27
N ASP A 166 -18.22 -6.45 -10.70
CA ASP A 166 -19.59 -6.40 -10.18
C ASP A 166 -19.56 -5.88 -8.73
N TYR A 167 -19.37 -4.57 -8.60
CA TYR A 167 -19.20 -3.91 -7.30
C TYR A 167 -20.43 -4.03 -6.40
N LYS A 168 -21.62 -4.32 -6.95
CA LYS A 168 -22.83 -4.57 -6.15
C LYS A 168 -22.66 -5.78 -5.23
N ARG A 169 -21.87 -6.77 -5.65
CA ARG A 169 -21.50 -7.91 -4.80
C ARG A 169 -20.55 -7.52 -3.69
N ILE A 170 -19.63 -6.58 -3.94
CA ILE A 170 -18.71 -6.05 -2.93
C ILE A 170 -19.51 -5.35 -1.84
N ILE A 171 -20.33 -4.37 -2.19
CA ILE A 171 -21.09 -3.57 -1.19
C ILE A 171 -22.16 -4.39 -0.46
N LYS A 172 -22.67 -5.45 -1.10
CA LYS A 172 -23.58 -6.40 -0.44
C LYS A 172 -22.89 -7.15 0.71
N GLU A 173 -21.62 -7.49 0.55
CA GLU A 173 -20.87 -8.25 1.55
C GLU A 173 -20.10 -7.35 2.53
N PHE A 174 -19.61 -6.23 2.04
CA PHE A 174 -18.85 -5.22 2.76
C PHE A 174 -19.48 -3.84 2.52
N PRO A 175 -20.56 -3.50 3.26
CA PRO A 175 -21.18 -2.18 3.12
C PRO A 175 -20.22 -1.04 3.46
N GLY A 176 -20.34 0.10 2.77
CA GLY A 176 -19.51 1.30 2.92
C GLY A 176 -18.05 1.14 2.50
N SER A 177 -17.68 0.04 1.83
CA SER A 177 -16.28 -0.33 1.60
C SER A 177 -15.68 0.15 0.28
N LEU A 178 -16.37 1.02 -0.47
CA LEU A 178 -15.78 1.57 -1.70
C LEU A 178 -15.00 2.85 -1.43
N TRP A 179 -13.75 2.85 -1.87
CA TRP A 179 -12.92 4.03 -2.04
C TRP A 179 -12.81 4.31 -3.55
N ILE A 180 -13.49 5.36 -4.04
CA ILE A 180 -13.57 5.60 -5.49
C ILE A 180 -12.94 6.93 -5.85
N ALA A 181 -12.11 6.93 -6.90
CA ALA A 181 -11.52 8.12 -7.50
C ALA A 181 -12.36 8.66 -8.66
N GLU A 182 -12.50 9.98 -8.72
CA GLU A 182 -13.04 10.75 -9.86
C GLU A 182 -12.60 12.20 -9.73
N TYR A 183 -11.99 12.77 -10.78
CA TYR A 183 -11.37 14.09 -10.73
C TYR A 183 -11.98 15.04 -11.75
N PRO A 184 -12.20 16.32 -11.41
CA PRO A 184 -12.68 17.29 -12.39
C PRO A 184 -11.60 17.63 -13.43
N ASN A 185 -10.33 17.66 -12.99
CA ASN A 185 -9.13 17.99 -13.75
C ASN A 185 -7.89 17.64 -12.89
N TYR A 186 -6.71 18.12 -13.31
CA TYR A 186 -5.43 17.97 -12.59
C TYR A 186 -4.93 19.31 -12.02
N GLU A 187 -5.84 20.24 -11.73
CA GLU A 187 -5.52 21.50 -11.07
C GLU A 187 -5.53 21.33 -9.55
N VAL A 188 -4.86 22.25 -8.85
CA VAL A 188 -4.83 22.25 -7.38
C VAL A 188 -6.26 22.34 -6.84
N THR A 189 -6.71 21.29 -6.16
CA THR A 189 -8.08 21.13 -5.69
C THR A 189 -8.09 20.79 -4.18
N PRO A 190 -8.20 21.77 -3.27
CA PRO A 190 -8.12 21.54 -1.82
C PRO A 190 -9.40 20.98 -1.18
N THR A 191 -10.51 20.95 -1.92
CA THR A 191 -11.83 20.55 -1.40
C THR A 191 -12.59 19.75 -2.44
N PRO A 192 -13.41 18.76 -2.05
CA PRO A 192 -14.20 17.97 -2.99
C PRO A 192 -15.09 18.83 -3.88
N ASN A 193 -15.08 18.56 -5.19
CA ASN A 193 -16.06 19.11 -6.11
C ASN A 193 -17.23 18.11 -6.27
N TRP A 194 -18.35 18.40 -5.63
CA TRP A 194 -19.51 17.49 -5.61
C TRP A 194 -20.18 17.31 -6.97
N ASN A 195 -19.96 18.22 -7.94
CA ASN A 195 -20.49 18.07 -9.29
C ASN A 195 -19.81 16.94 -10.08
N VAL A 196 -18.64 16.48 -9.62
CA VAL A 196 -17.90 15.36 -10.20
C VAL A 196 -17.89 14.14 -9.30
N PHE A 197 -18.74 14.11 -8.27
CA PHE A 197 -18.86 12.93 -7.42
C PHE A 197 -19.25 11.71 -8.27
N PRO A 198 -18.54 10.57 -8.17
CA PRO A 198 -18.72 9.43 -9.07
C PRO A 198 -20.14 8.84 -9.01
N SER A 199 -20.93 9.15 -7.99
CA SER A 199 -22.34 8.77 -7.91
C SER A 199 -22.53 7.26 -8.05
N MET A 200 -21.70 6.50 -7.33
CA MET A 200 -21.86 5.06 -7.13
C MET A 200 -22.42 4.84 -5.71
N ASP A 201 -23.25 3.81 -5.55
CA ASP A 201 -23.76 3.44 -4.23
C ASP A 201 -22.62 3.07 -3.29
N ASP A 202 -22.78 3.44 -2.01
CA ASP A 202 -22.02 2.92 -0.89
C ASP A 202 -20.50 3.23 -0.93
N ILE A 203 -20.19 4.42 -1.44
CA ILE A 203 -18.86 5.02 -1.35
C ILE A 203 -18.58 5.44 0.09
N GLY A 204 -17.58 4.82 0.69
CA GLY A 204 -17.05 5.16 2.02
C GLY A 204 -16.02 6.29 1.97
N ILE A 205 -15.14 6.28 0.95
CA ILE A 205 -14.10 7.31 0.75
C ILE A 205 -14.14 7.80 -0.70
N PHE A 206 -14.07 9.11 -0.90
CA PHE A 206 -13.93 9.71 -2.22
C PHE A 206 -12.53 10.31 -2.39
N GLN A 207 -11.74 9.75 -3.31
CA GLN A 207 -10.52 10.41 -3.77
C GLN A 207 -10.93 11.46 -4.81
N PHE A 208 -10.95 12.73 -4.40
CA PHE A 208 -11.56 13.80 -5.17
C PHE A 208 -10.56 14.58 -6.03
N THR A 209 -9.26 14.30 -5.85
CA THR A 209 -8.20 14.91 -6.66
C THR A 209 -6.91 14.08 -6.57
N SER A 210 -6.08 14.19 -7.61
CA SER A 210 -4.67 13.80 -7.58
C SER A 210 -3.71 14.99 -7.38
N THR A 211 -4.25 16.19 -7.24
CA THR A 211 -3.50 17.44 -7.09
C THR A 211 -4.08 18.23 -5.92
N TYR A 212 -4.01 17.69 -4.72
CA TYR A 212 -4.51 18.30 -3.48
C TYR A 212 -3.70 19.55 -3.09
N VAL A 213 -2.41 19.55 -3.43
CA VAL A 213 -1.48 20.68 -3.31
C VAL A 213 -0.67 20.85 -4.59
N ALA A 214 0.00 22.00 -4.73
CA ALA A 214 0.92 22.25 -5.83
C ALA A 214 2.04 21.18 -5.85
N GLY A 215 2.26 20.55 -6.99
CA GLY A 215 3.24 19.46 -7.15
C GLY A 215 2.64 18.05 -7.15
N GLY A 216 1.33 17.91 -6.88
CA GLY A 216 0.64 16.62 -6.92
C GLY A 216 0.61 15.93 -5.56
N LEU A 217 -0.57 15.48 -5.15
CA LEU A 217 -0.84 14.73 -3.93
C LEU A 217 -2.29 14.27 -4.00
N ASP A 218 -2.55 13.00 -3.73
CA ASP A 218 -3.92 12.49 -3.74
C ASP A 218 -4.68 12.98 -2.50
N GLY A 219 -5.88 13.50 -2.74
CA GLY A 219 -6.76 14.07 -1.72
C GLY A 219 -8.04 13.27 -1.56
N ASN A 220 -8.33 12.89 -0.32
CA ASN A 220 -9.43 12.01 0.05
C ASN A 220 -10.37 12.67 1.05
N ILE A 221 -11.64 12.32 0.99
CA ILE A 221 -12.63 12.65 2.02
C ILE A 221 -13.35 11.38 2.49
N ASP A 222 -13.44 11.21 3.81
CA ASP A 222 -14.24 10.16 4.44
C ASP A 222 -15.71 10.57 4.48
N LEU A 223 -16.57 9.78 3.87
CA LEU A 223 -18.01 10.07 3.76
C LEU A 223 -18.84 9.38 4.84
N THR A 224 -18.25 8.44 5.59
CA THR A 224 -19.00 7.53 6.47
C THR A 224 -18.44 7.42 7.87
N GLY A 225 -17.24 7.95 8.12
CA GLY A 225 -16.47 7.74 9.35
C GLY A 225 -15.70 6.42 9.36
N ILE A 226 -15.53 5.77 8.20
CA ILE A 226 -14.86 4.47 8.10
C ILE A 226 -13.37 4.56 8.45
N THR A 227 -12.76 5.74 8.35
CA THR A 227 -11.37 6.00 8.77
C THR A 227 -11.20 5.95 10.29
N ASP A 228 -12.27 6.05 11.08
CA ASP A 228 -12.21 5.89 12.53
C ASP A 228 -12.05 4.43 12.97
N ASN A 229 -12.32 3.46 12.08
CA ASN A 229 -12.18 2.05 12.42
C ASN A 229 -10.74 1.72 12.83
N GLY A 230 -10.60 1.02 13.96
CA GLY A 230 -9.30 0.71 14.56
C GLY A 230 -8.73 1.79 15.48
N TYR A 231 -9.48 2.88 15.70
CA TYR A 231 -9.11 3.99 16.56
C TYR A 231 -10.26 4.24 17.54
N ASP A 232 -10.14 3.78 18.79
CA ASP A 232 -11.18 3.89 19.84
C ASP A 232 -11.30 5.34 20.39
N GLY A 233 -11.41 6.33 19.49
CA GLY A 233 -11.35 7.77 19.81
C GLY A 233 -9.96 8.24 20.27
N LYS A 234 -8.93 7.38 20.14
CA LYS A 234 -7.53 7.69 20.43
C LYS A 234 -6.64 7.08 19.36
N VAL A 235 -5.67 7.85 18.88
CA VAL A 235 -4.59 7.34 18.04
C VAL A 235 -3.57 6.65 18.95
N PRO A 236 -3.28 5.34 18.76
CA PRO A 236 -2.28 4.65 19.55
C PRO A 236 -0.92 5.32 19.43
N ASP A 237 -0.15 5.32 20.51
CA ASP A 237 1.27 5.65 20.41
C ASP A 237 1.94 4.71 19.40
N PRO A 238 2.85 5.24 18.56
CA PRO A 238 3.57 4.43 17.59
C PRO A 238 4.22 3.23 18.29
N ALA A 239 4.04 2.03 17.73
CA ALA A 239 4.73 0.86 18.24
C ALA A 239 6.25 1.12 18.21
N PRO A 240 7.02 0.71 19.24
CA PRO A 240 8.45 0.94 19.26
C PRO A 240 9.08 0.32 18.01
N THR A 241 9.69 1.17 17.18
CA THR A 241 10.31 0.77 15.92
C THR A 241 11.57 -0.07 16.22
N PRO A 242 11.83 -1.19 15.52
CA PRO A 242 13.20 -1.67 15.43
C PRO A 242 14.05 -0.57 14.80
N THR A 243 15.15 -0.21 15.46
CA THR A 243 16.07 0.84 15.02
C THR A 243 16.43 0.68 13.54
N PRO A 244 16.29 1.72 12.70
CA PRO A 244 16.78 1.65 11.32
C PRO A 244 18.29 1.48 11.35
N THR A 245 18.77 0.34 10.85
CA THR A 245 20.19 0.13 10.55
C THR A 245 20.59 1.12 9.44
N PRO A 246 21.71 1.86 9.58
CA PRO A 246 22.15 2.81 8.57
C PRO A 246 22.35 2.13 7.20
N GLU A 247 21.94 2.84 6.16
CA GLU A 247 22.12 2.44 4.75
C GLU A 247 23.61 2.19 4.45
N PRO A 248 24.00 0.99 3.95
CA PRO A 248 25.38 0.75 3.56
C PRO A 248 25.71 1.43 2.24
N THR A 249 26.78 2.22 2.23
CA THR A 249 27.38 2.81 1.03
C THR A 249 27.69 1.74 -0.02
N PRO A 250 27.31 1.91 -1.30
CA PRO A 250 27.59 0.92 -2.33
C PRO A 250 29.09 0.90 -2.63
N THR A 251 29.72 -0.26 -2.44
CA THR A 251 31.07 -0.56 -2.90
C THR A 251 30.98 -1.44 -4.15
N PRO A 252 31.78 -1.22 -5.22
CA PRO A 252 31.71 -2.04 -6.43
C PRO A 252 32.24 -3.48 -6.18
N SER A 253 31.57 -4.47 -6.81
CA SER A 253 31.82 -5.94 -6.82
C SER A 253 33.19 -6.32 -7.45
N PRO A 254 33.77 -7.55 -7.31
CA PRO A 254 33.10 -8.85 -7.12
C PRO A 254 33.76 -9.82 -6.11
N SER A 255 32.95 -10.60 -5.40
CA SER A 255 33.41 -11.86 -4.77
C SER A 255 32.34 -12.92 -4.98
N ASN A 256 32.74 -14.19 -5.05
CA ASN A 256 31.78 -15.28 -4.99
C ASN A 256 30.96 -15.13 -3.70
N LYS A 257 29.64 -15.17 -3.80
CA LYS A 257 28.73 -15.03 -2.66
C LYS A 257 27.91 -16.30 -2.53
N THR A 258 27.65 -16.68 -1.28
CA THR A 258 26.71 -17.74 -0.94
C THR A 258 25.79 -17.23 0.15
N HIS A 259 24.49 -17.45 -0.01
CA HIS A 259 23.45 -17.10 0.96
C HIS A 259 22.66 -18.33 1.32
N ILE A 260 22.45 -18.55 2.62
CA ILE A 260 21.52 -19.55 3.10
C ILE A 260 20.17 -18.85 3.29
N VAL A 261 19.19 -19.22 2.48
CA VAL A 261 17.85 -18.64 2.46
C VAL A 261 17.23 -18.70 3.86
N GLN A 262 16.78 -17.56 4.34
CA GLN A 262 16.08 -17.38 5.61
C GLN A 262 14.57 -17.24 5.35
N TYR A 263 13.78 -17.38 6.42
CA TYR A 263 12.33 -17.15 6.32
C TYR A 263 12.07 -15.69 5.93
N GLY A 264 11.36 -15.48 4.81
CA GLY A 264 11.07 -14.15 4.25
C GLY A 264 11.96 -13.73 3.07
N ASP A 265 13.02 -14.48 2.77
CA ASP A 265 13.86 -14.20 1.60
C ASP A 265 13.16 -14.50 0.28
N THR A 266 13.54 -13.74 -0.74
CA THR A 266 13.18 -14.00 -2.13
C THR A 266 14.44 -14.01 -2.98
N LEU A 267 14.41 -14.69 -4.12
CA LEU A 267 15.56 -14.70 -5.03
C LEU A 267 15.90 -13.28 -5.51
N SER A 268 14.90 -12.41 -5.64
CA SER A 268 15.03 -10.99 -5.97
C SER A 268 15.69 -10.17 -4.86
N SER A 269 15.31 -10.37 -3.59
CA SER A 269 15.94 -9.64 -2.48
C SER A 269 17.40 -10.06 -2.28
N ILE A 270 17.71 -11.34 -2.47
CA ILE A 270 19.08 -11.87 -2.46
C ILE A 270 19.88 -11.27 -3.63
N ALA A 271 19.34 -11.31 -4.84
CA ALA A 271 19.98 -10.74 -6.04
C ALA A 271 20.27 -9.26 -5.90
N TYR A 272 19.31 -8.49 -5.38
CA TYR A 272 19.45 -7.07 -5.11
C TYR A 272 20.60 -6.79 -4.14
N SER A 273 20.67 -7.52 -3.01
CA SER A 273 21.75 -7.38 -2.03
C SER A 273 23.15 -7.65 -2.60
N TRP A 274 23.23 -8.38 -3.70
CA TRP A 274 24.45 -8.80 -4.36
C TRP A 274 24.76 -8.02 -5.64
N GLY A 275 23.91 -7.05 -6.00
CA GLY A 275 24.07 -6.26 -7.21
C GLY A 275 23.97 -7.09 -8.50
N THR A 276 23.10 -8.11 -8.52
CA THR A 276 22.84 -8.97 -9.69
C THR A 276 21.33 -9.12 -9.94
N SER A 277 20.94 -9.93 -10.93
CA SER A 277 19.54 -10.23 -11.24
C SER A 277 19.11 -11.59 -10.68
N TRP A 278 17.82 -11.73 -10.34
CA TRP A 278 17.28 -13.01 -9.90
C TRP A 278 17.36 -14.07 -11.01
N GLN A 279 17.33 -13.66 -12.29
CA GLN A 279 17.51 -14.55 -13.44
C GLN A 279 18.91 -15.16 -13.44
N GLU A 280 19.93 -14.33 -13.17
CA GLU A 280 21.30 -14.82 -13.11
C GLU A 280 21.49 -15.74 -11.89
N LEU A 281 20.89 -15.41 -10.75
CA LEU A 281 20.86 -16.34 -9.61
C LEU A 281 20.10 -17.63 -9.94
N ALA A 282 18.93 -17.56 -10.59
CA ALA A 282 18.15 -18.73 -10.97
C ALA A 282 18.94 -19.64 -11.93
N ARG A 283 19.61 -19.04 -12.92
CA ARG A 283 20.45 -19.73 -13.90
C ARG A 283 21.66 -20.39 -13.23
N GLN A 284 22.39 -19.66 -12.40
CA GLN A 284 23.57 -20.18 -11.71
C GLN A 284 23.23 -21.27 -10.67
N ASN A 285 22.02 -21.24 -10.11
CA ASN A 285 21.56 -22.22 -9.12
C ASN A 285 20.58 -23.26 -9.68
N ALA A 286 20.45 -23.34 -11.01
CA ALA A 286 19.58 -24.28 -11.71
C ALA A 286 18.14 -24.34 -11.15
N LEU A 287 17.57 -23.19 -10.80
CA LEU A 287 16.23 -23.12 -10.21
C LEU A 287 15.16 -23.21 -11.30
N SER A 288 14.42 -24.33 -11.31
CA SER A 288 13.28 -24.53 -12.23
C SER A 288 12.11 -23.57 -11.96
N ASN A 289 11.96 -23.14 -10.70
CA ASN A 289 10.99 -22.13 -10.30
C ASN A 289 11.67 -21.06 -9.42
N PRO A 290 11.96 -19.86 -9.95
CA PRO A 290 12.66 -18.80 -9.22
C PRO A 290 11.83 -18.19 -8.08
N ASN A 291 10.51 -18.43 -8.06
CA ASN A 291 9.61 -17.98 -6.99
C ASN A 291 9.53 -18.98 -5.82
N LEU A 292 10.22 -20.12 -5.92
CA LEU A 292 10.19 -21.17 -4.92
C LEU A 292 11.60 -21.46 -4.43
N ILE A 293 12.01 -20.71 -3.41
CA ILE A 293 13.20 -21.00 -2.62
C ILE A 293 12.80 -21.36 -1.19
N TYR A 294 13.50 -22.31 -0.58
CA TYR A 294 13.16 -22.84 0.75
C TYR A 294 14.14 -22.32 1.80
N ALA A 295 13.65 -22.06 3.02
CA ALA A 295 14.55 -21.76 4.13
C ALA A 295 15.57 -22.90 4.32
N GLY A 296 16.84 -22.54 4.45
CA GLY A 296 17.97 -23.47 4.48
C GLY A 296 18.56 -23.82 3.09
N GLN A 297 17.92 -23.41 1.99
CA GLN A 297 18.47 -23.57 0.65
C GLN A 297 19.68 -22.66 0.46
N SER A 298 20.74 -23.17 -0.17
CA SER A 298 21.92 -22.39 -0.52
C SER A 298 21.77 -21.78 -1.91
N ILE A 299 21.88 -20.47 -2.01
CA ILE A 299 21.97 -19.72 -3.26
C ILE A 299 23.40 -19.25 -3.43
N SER A 300 24.00 -19.50 -4.58
CA SER A 300 25.37 -19.15 -4.91
C SER A 300 25.43 -18.18 -6.09
N TYR A 301 26.39 -17.27 -6.05
CA TYR A 301 26.67 -16.35 -7.12
C TYR A 301 28.17 -16.33 -7.38
N SER A 302 28.59 -16.84 -8.53
CA SER A 302 29.92 -16.59 -9.09
C SER A 302 29.83 -15.32 -9.92
N GLY A 303 30.53 -14.28 -9.47
CA GLY A 303 30.58 -12.99 -10.15
C GLY A 303 31.02 -13.18 -11.60
N GLY A 304 30.11 -12.96 -12.54
CA GLY A 304 30.33 -13.11 -13.96
C GLY A 304 29.61 -11.99 -14.68
N SER A 305 30.37 -11.04 -15.22
CA SER A 305 29.90 -10.06 -16.17
C SER A 305 29.56 -10.79 -17.47
N ASN A 306 28.30 -11.21 -17.64
CA ASN A 306 27.78 -11.37 -18.98
C ASN A 306 27.72 -9.95 -19.57
N ALA A 307 28.66 -9.66 -20.46
CA ALA A 307 28.60 -8.50 -21.33
C ALA A 307 27.25 -8.54 -22.04
N ALA A 308 26.33 -7.68 -21.62
CA ALA A 308 25.18 -7.32 -22.44
C ALA A 308 25.75 -6.89 -23.79
N THR A 309 25.34 -7.56 -24.86
CA THR A 309 25.66 -7.12 -26.22
C THR A 309 24.95 -5.79 -26.39
N GLY A 310 25.72 -4.70 -26.35
CA GLY A 310 25.19 -3.35 -26.36
C GLY A 310 24.29 -3.11 -27.57
N GLY A 311 23.13 -2.51 -27.34
CA GLY A 311 22.14 -2.24 -28.39
C GLY A 311 21.29 -1.01 -28.08
N THR A 312 20.37 -0.70 -28.99
CA THR A 312 19.38 0.37 -28.81
C THR A 312 17.97 -0.20 -28.83
N TYR A 313 17.11 0.27 -27.93
CA TYR A 313 15.70 -0.10 -27.85
C TYR A 313 14.82 1.16 -27.93
N THR A 314 13.80 1.15 -28.79
CA THR A 314 12.83 2.25 -28.87
C THR A 314 11.64 1.93 -27.97
N VAL A 315 11.42 2.77 -26.95
CA VAL A 315 10.33 2.67 -25.99
C VAL A 315 9.00 2.63 -26.73
N GLN A 316 8.19 1.60 -26.47
CA GLN A 316 6.85 1.44 -27.02
C GLN A 316 5.80 1.96 -26.05
N TYR A 317 4.58 2.21 -26.56
CA TYR A 317 3.46 2.60 -25.71
C TYR A 317 3.17 1.50 -24.68
N GLY A 318 3.19 1.87 -23.39
CA GLY A 318 3.00 0.94 -22.26
C GLY A 318 4.29 0.32 -21.70
N ASP A 319 5.47 0.64 -22.26
CA ASP A 319 6.74 0.22 -21.68
C ASP A 319 7.09 1.01 -20.42
N ASN A 320 7.82 0.37 -19.51
CA ASN A 320 8.58 1.02 -18.44
C ASN A 320 10.00 0.43 -18.39
N LEU A 321 10.93 1.11 -17.71
CA LEU A 321 12.33 0.68 -17.69
C LEU A 321 12.51 -0.75 -17.14
N SER A 322 11.64 -1.21 -16.25
CA SER A 322 11.70 -2.58 -15.72
C SER A 322 11.31 -3.62 -16.78
N VAL A 323 10.25 -3.38 -17.54
CA VAL A 323 9.81 -4.24 -18.65
C VAL A 323 10.84 -4.25 -19.77
N ILE A 324 11.44 -3.09 -20.07
CA ILE A 324 12.49 -2.96 -21.07
C ILE A 324 13.76 -3.68 -20.61
N ALA A 325 14.21 -3.45 -19.38
CA ALA A 325 15.37 -4.12 -18.81
C ALA A 325 15.22 -5.65 -18.87
N LEU A 326 14.02 -6.14 -18.55
CA LEU A 326 13.66 -7.55 -18.66
C LEU A 326 13.75 -8.06 -20.10
N ARG A 327 13.16 -7.35 -21.06
CA ARG A 327 13.16 -7.72 -22.49
C ARG A 327 14.56 -7.80 -23.06
N LEU A 328 15.45 -6.96 -22.57
CA LEU A 328 16.80 -6.76 -23.09
C LEU A 328 17.88 -7.50 -22.29
N GLY A 329 17.49 -8.20 -21.22
CA GLY A 329 18.43 -8.93 -20.37
C GLY A 329 19.41 -8.01 -19.63
N THR A 330 19.01 -6.78 -19.30
CA THR A 330 19.82 -5.77 -18.60
C THR A 330 19.14 -5.35 -17.28
N THR A 331 19.62 -4.30 -16.61
CA THR A 331 18.99 -3.74 -15.40
C THR A 331 18.40 -2.36 -15.65
N VAL A 332 17.38 -1.98 -14.88
CA VAL A 332 16.87 -0.59 -14.86
C VAL A 332 18.00 0.39 -14.59
N GLN A 333 18.89 0.06 -13.65
CA GLN A 333 20.04 0.89 -13.31
C GLN A 333 20.98 1.07 -14.49
N HIS A 334 21.26 0.00 -15.26
CA HIS A 334 22.08 0.07 -16.47
C HIS A 334 21.41 0.91 -17.56
N LEU A 335 20.10 0.79 -17.75
CA LEU A 335 19.34 1.66 -18.67
C LEU A 335 19.38 3.12 -18.22
N VAL A 336 19.25 3.38 -16.92
CA VAL A 336 19.28 4.72 -16.34
C VAL A 336 20.64 5.36 -16.54
N SER A 337 21.72 4.66 -16.15
CA SER A 337 23.08 5.19 -16.25
C SER A 337 23.53 5.35 -17.70
N SER A 338 23.16 4.42 -18.59
CA SER A 338 23.56 4.45 -20.01
C SER A 338 22.83 5.51 -20.82
N ASN A 339 21.71 6.06 -20.31
CA ASN A 339 20.88 7.03 -21.01
C ASN A 339 20.72 8.36 -20.25
N GLY A 340 21.42 8.55 -19.14
CA GLY A 340 21.33 9.77 -18.33
C GLY A 340 19.91 10.06 -17.83
N ILE A 341 19.11 9.03 -17.59
CA ILE A 341 17.70 9.19 -17.19
C ILE A 341 17.66 9.68 -15.75
N GLN A 342 17.24 10.93 -15.54
CA GLN A 342 17.14 11.48 -14.18
C GLN A 342 15.95 10.91 -13.39
N ASN A 343 14.86 10.56 -14.09
CA ASN A 343 13.69 9.93 -13.51
C ASN A 343 13.43 8.55 -14.18
N PRO A 344 13.81 7.43 -13.53
CA PRO A 344 13.65 6.09 -14.09
C PRO A 344 12.20 5.68 -14.42
N ASN A 345 11.20 6.41 -13.90
CA ASN A 345 9.79 6.15 -14.13
C ASN A 345 9.20 7.03 -15.25
N LEU A 346 10.00 7.94 -15.81
CA LEU A 346 9.59 8.82 -16.90
C LEU A 346 10.41 8.51 -18.14
N ILE A 347 9.83 7.64 -18.97
CA ILE A 347 10.29 7.38 -20.33
C ILE A 347 9.13 7.66 -21.29
N TYR A 348 9.46 8.08 -22.50
CA TYR A 348 8.46 8.46 -23.50
C TYR A 348 8.41 7.44 -24.61
N ALA A 349 7.21 7.07 -25.06
CA ALA A 349 7.08 6.26 -26.28
C ALA A 349 7.80 6.97 -27.45
N GLY A 350 8.63 6.23 -28.17
CA GLY A 350 9.52 6.75 -29.21
C GLY A 350 10.92 7.15 -28.71
N GLN A 351 11.17 7.20 -27.40
CA GLN A 351 12.51 7.41 -26.84
C GLN A 351 13.42 6.21 -27.16
N THR A 352 14.66 6.46 -27.58
CA THR A 352 15.67 5.40 -27.78
C THR A 352 16.54 5.24 -26.54
N LEU A 353 16.72 4.01 -26.07
CA LEU A 353 17.52 3.63 -24.92
C LEU A 353 18.71 2.75 -25.33
N ASN A 354 19.91 3.09 -24.89
CA ASN A 354 21.12 2.27 -24.93
C ASN A 354 21.12 1.28 -23.75
N TYR A 355 21.50 0.02 -23.98
CA TYR A 355 21.38 -1.03 -22.95
C TYR A 355 22.47 -2.07 -22.95
#